data_AF-A0A7S5PYU0-F1
#
_entry.id   AF-A0A7S5PYU0-F1
#
_cell.length_a   1.000
_cell.length_b   1.000
_cell.length_c   1.000
_cell.angle_alpha   90.00
_cell.angle_beta   90.00
_cell.angle_gamma   90.00
#
_symmetry.space_group_name_H-M   'P 1'
#
loop_
_entity.id
_entity.type
_entity.pdbx_description
1 polymer ?
#
loop_
_entity_poly.entity_id
_entity_poly.type
_entity_poly.pdbx_seq_one_letter_code
_entity_poly.pdbx_strand_id
1 'polypeptide(L)' 'LRVGDKIETVRYFHCHKRGVDRVFVDHPMFLEKVWGKTGSKIYGPMAGLDYKDNQLRYSLLCQ' A
#
# COMPACT_ATOMS: atom_id res chain seq x y z
N LEU A 1 -9.45 2.86 9.74
CA LEU A 1 -8.56 1.91 10.42
C LEU A 1 -7.74 2.65 11.47
N ARG A 2 -7.62 2.11 12.69
CA ARG A 2 -6.84 2.77 13.75
C ARG A 2 -5.39 2.29 13.68
N VAL A 3 -4.47 3.21 13.46
CA VAL A 3 -3.03 2.90 13.41
C VAL A 3 -2.28 3.83 14.37
N GLY A 4 -1.72 3.24 15.42
CA GLY A 4 -1.28 3.98 16.60
C GLY A 4 -2.45 4.76 17.21
N ASP A 5 -2.26 6.08 17.30
CA ASP A 5 -3.25 6.99 17.89
C ASP A 5 -4.12 7.72 16.85
N LYS A 6 -4.00 7.36 15.57
CA LYS A 6 -4.74 8.01 14.47
C LYS A 6 -5.78 7.08 13.86
N ILE A 7 -6.86 7.68 13.36
CA ILE A 7 -7.86 6.99 12.53
C ILE A 7 -7.62 7.40 11.09
N GLU A 8 -7.19 6.45 10.26
CA GLU A 8 -6.95 6.63 8.84
C GLU A 8 -8.17 6.16 8.03
N THR A 9 -8.59 6.95 7.05
CA THR A 9 -9.65 6.56 6.11
C THR A 9 -9.03 5.75 4.98
N VAL A 10 -9.45 4.49 4.85
CA VAL A 10 -8.95 3.56 3.83
C VAL A 10 -10.11 3.10 2.97
N ARG A 11 -9.88 3.01 1.66
CA ARG A 11 -10.85 2.48 0.70
C ARG A 11 -10.30 1.21 0.08
N TYR A 12 -11.17 0.47 -0.62
CA TYR A 12 -10.79 -0.76 -1.29
C TYR A 12 -11.30 -0.76 -2.73
N PHE A 13 -10.43 -1.16 -3.65
CA PHE A 13 -10.84 -1.54 -5.00
C PHE A 13 -10.91 -3.05 -5.10
N HIS A 14 -11.89 -3.58 -5.83
CA HIS A 14 -12.05 -5.00 -6.05
C HIS A 14 -12.08 -5.30 -7.55
N CYS A 15 -11.41 -6.38 -7.95
CA CYS A 15 -11.65 -6.98 -9.25
C CYS A 15 -11.61 -8.50 -9.17
N HIS A 16 -12.54 -9.13 -9.88
CA HIS A 16 -12.58 -10.58 -10.04
C HIS A 16 -11.97 -10.96 -11.39
N LYS A 17 -10.89 -11.75 -11.38
CA LYS A 17 -10.18 -12.13 -12.61
C LYS A 17 -9.54 -13.50 -12.51
N ARG A 18 -9.82 -14.37 -13.50
CA ARG A 18 -9.32 -15.76 -13.57
C ARG A 18 -9.65 -16.58 -12.31
N GLY A 19 -10.87 -16.45 -11.80
CA GLY A 19 -11.33 -17.14 -10.60
C GLY A 19 -10.72 -16.63 -9.29
N VAL A 20 -10.03 -15.48 -9.31
CA VAL A 20 -9.39 -14.89 -8.14
C VAL A 20 -9.99 -13.51 -7.88
N ASP A 21 -10.47 -13.29 -6.66
CA ASP A 21 -10.81 -11.98 -6.14
C ASP A 21 -9.56 -11.24 -5.69
N ARG A 22 -9.30 -10.10 -6.34
CA ARG A 22 -8.17 -9.22 -6.04
C ARG A 22 -8.73 -7.98 -5.37
N VAL A 23 -8.34 -7.77 -4.12
CA VAL A 23 -8.69 -6.57 -3.36
C VAL A 23 -7.44 -5.71 -3.20
N PHE A 24 -7.53 -4.44 -3.55
CA PHE A 24 -6.45 -3.47 -3.47
C PHE A 24 -6.78 -2.43 -2.41
N VAL A 25 -5.82 -2.11 -1.55
CA VAL A 25 -5.93 -1.05 -0.56
C VAL A 25 -5.68 0.30 -1.22
N ASP A 26 -6.67 1.17 -1.13
CA ASP A 26 -6.62 2.55 -1.61
C ASP A 26 -6.35 3.50 -0.44
N HIS A 27 -5.12 4.01 -0.41
CA HIS A 27 -4.67 5.00 0.55
C HIS A 27 -3.50 5.80 -0.04
N PRO A 28 -3.39 7.12 0.23
CA PRO A 28 -2.35 7.99 -0.36
C PRO A 28 -0.92 7.42 -0.23
N MET A 29 -0.60 6.83 0.94
CA MET A 29 0.73 6.25 1.21
C MET A 29 1.12 5.10 0.24
N PHE A 30 0.15 4.45 -0.40
CA PHE A 30 0.38 3.44 -1.43
C PHE A 30 0.29 4.03 -2.84
N LEU A 31 -0.69 4.89 -3.10
CA LEU A 31 -0.92 5.47 -4.44
C LEU A 31 0.21 6.38 -4.93
N GLU A 32 0.99 6.98 -4.02
CA GLU A 32 2.20 7.72 -4.37
C GLU A 32 3.31 6.82 -4.91
N LYS A 33 3.27 5.51 -4.62
CA LYS A 33 4.33 4.53 -4.88
C LYS A 33 3.79 3.34 -5.69
N VAL A 34 3.30 3.61 -6.89
CA VAL A 34 2.73 2.61 -7.81
C VAL A 34 3.59 2.37 -9.04
N TRP A 35 3.40 1.19 -9.63
CA TRP A 35 3.96 0.84 -10.93
C TRP A 35 3.56 1.90 -11.97
N GLY A 36 4.54 2.60 -12.53
CA GLY A 36 4.35 3.73 -13.44
C GLY A 36 4.78 5.10 -12.89
N LYS A 37 4.68 5.32 -11.57
CA LYS A 37 5.24 6.53 -10.90
C LYS A 37 6.62 6.27 -10.32
N THR A 38 6.73 5.27 -9.45
CA THR A 38 8.01 4.86 -8.85
C THR A 38 8.66 3.69 -9.60
N GLY A 39 8.00 3.18 -10.64
CA GLY A 39 8.48 2.01 -11.38
C GLY A 39 8.46 0.75 -10.52
N SER A 40 9.57 0.00 -10.51
CA SER A 40 9.72 -1.21 -9.69
C SER A 40 10.05 -0.94 -8.21
N LYS A 41 10.17 0.34 -7.82
CA LYS A 41 10.64 0.79 -6.50
C LYS A 41 9.48 1.01 -5.52
N ILE A 42 8.74 -0.05 -5.21
CA ILE A 42 7.55 0.00 -4.32
C ILE A 42 7.97 0.05 -2.85
N TYR A 43 9.06 -0.66 -2.53
CA TYR A 43 9.56 -0.86 -1.16
C TYR A 43 10.59 0.21 -0.75
N GLY A 44 11.27 0.83 -1.71
CA GLY A 44 12.28 1.82 -1.41
C GLY A 44 12.96 2.38 -2.65
N PRO A 45 13.73 3.48 -2.52
CA PRO A 45 14.31 4.20 -3.66
C PRO A 45 15.38 3.41 -4.42
N MET A 46 15.95 2.37 -3.80
CA MET A 46 16.91 1.43 -4.40
C MET A 46 16.87 0.08 -3.69
N ALA A 47 17.49 -0.94 -4.30
CA ALA A 47 17.59 -2.26 -3.69
C ALA A 47 18.39 -2.20 -2.38
N GLY A 48 17.88 -2.84 -1.33
CA GLY A 48 18.51 -2.85 -0.01
C GLY A 48 18.25 -1.61 0.85
N LEU A 49 17.47 -0.64 0.38
CA LEU A 49 17.10 0.54 1.16
C LEU A 49 15.59 0.76 1.11
N ASP A 50 14.92 0.63 2.26
CA ASP A 50 13.47 0.74 2.40
C ASP A 50 12.99 2.19 2.64
N TYR A 51 11.74 2.49 2.28
CA TYR A 51 11.10 3.73 2.71
C TYR A 51 10.79 3.72 4.21
N LYS A 52 10.98 4.86 4.87
CA LYS A 52 10.75 5.02 6.31
C LYS A 52 9.30 4.77 6.74
N ASP A 53 8.34 5.02 5.84
CA ASP A 53 6.91 4.84 6.08
C ASP A 53 6.43 3.39 5.86
N ASN A 54 7.31 2.46 5.44
CA ASN A 54 6.92 1.07 5.18
C ASN A 54 6.28 0.38 6.38
N GLN A 55 6.81 0.58 7.59
CA GLN A 55 6.23 -0.04 8.80
C GLN A 55 4.76 0.34 8.98
N LEU A 56 4.45 1.62 8.79
CA LEU A 56 3.08 2.14 8.89
C LEU A 56 2.22 1.63 7.72
N ARG A 57 2.75 1.66 6.49
CA ARG A 57 2.06 1.17 5.30
C ARG A 57 1.66 -0.29 5.47
N TYR A 58 2.59 -1.16 5.84
CA TYR A 58 2.27 -2.59 5.95
C TYR A 58 1.41 -2.90 7.17
N SER A 59 1.47 -2.11 8.24
CA SER A 59 0.48 -2.18 9.31
C SER A 59 -0.94 -1.87 8.81
N LEU A 60 -1.12 -0.82 7.98
CA LEU A 60 -2.41 -0.50 7.34
C LEU A 60 -2.91 -1.59 6.38
N LEU A 61 -2.01 -2.30 5.71
CA LEU A 61 -2.37 -3.39 4.78
C LEU A 61 -2.87 -4.64 5.51
N CYS A 62 -2.38 -4.89 6.73
CA CYS A 62 -2.64 -6.13 7.48
C CYS A 62 -3.84 -6.06 8.45
N GLN A 63 -4.51 -4.91 8.57
CA GLN A 63 -5.72 -4.75 9.39
C GLN A 63 -6.99 -4.88 8.54
#